data_AF-A0A951DDC1-F1
#
_entry.id   AF-A0A951DDC1-F1
#
_cell.length_a   1.000
_cell.length_b   1.000
_cell.length_c   1.000
_cell.angle_alpha   90.00
_cell.angle_beta   90.00
_cell.angle_gamma   90.00
#
_symmetry.space_group_name_H-M   'P 1'
#
loop_
_entity.id
_entity.type
_entity.pdbx_description
1 polymer ?
#
loop_
_entity_poly.entity_id
_entity_poly.type
_entity_poly.pdbx_seq_one_letter_code
_entity_poly.pdbx_strand_id
1 'polypeptide(L)' 'MSADFIAIVDYGMGNVRSVANAFLALGRKTELTADPSRLAAASAIVLPGVGAFG' A
#
# COMPACT_ATOMS: atom_id res chain seq x y z
N MET A 1 -5.06 18.87 -0.66
CA MET A 1 -3.75 18.45 -0.13
C MET A 1 -3.70 16.94 -0.21
N SER A 2 -2.88 16.39 -1.10
CA SER A 2 -2.56 14.95 -1.09
C SER A 2 -1.75 14.66 0.17
N ALA A 3 -2.00 13.53 0.83
CA ALA A 3 -1.28 13.15 2.03
C ALA A 3 0.12 12.60 1.70
N ASP A 4 1.13 12.91 2.53
CA ASP A 4 2.54 12.49 2.36
C ASP A 4 2.77 10.99 2.68
N PHE A 5 1.93 10.11 2.15
CA PHE A 5 2.12 8.66 2.26
C PHE A 5 1.62 7.93 1.01
N ILE A 6 2.17 6.73 0.81
CA ILE A 6 1.74 5.80 -0.23
C ILE A 6 0.85 4.74 0.44
N ALA A 7 -0.37 4.57 -0.05
CA ALA A 7 -1.24 3.52 0.44
C ALA A 7 -0.89 2.19 -0.22
N ILE A 8 -0.80 1.14 0.57
CA ILE A 8 -0.64 -0.24 0.12
C ILE A 8 -1.97 -0.95 0.41
N VAL A 9 -2.64 -1.43 -0.62
CA VAL A 9 -3.93 -2.09 -0.47
C VAL A 9 -3.74 -3.40 0.28
N ASP A 10 -4.32 -3.48 1.47
CA ASP A 10 -4.37 -4.71 2.26
C ASP A 10 -5.63 -5.50 1.91
N TYR A 11 -5.48 -6.56 1.13
CA TYR A 11 -6.58 -7.47 0.76
C TYR A 11 -6.51 -8.82 1.49
N GLY A 12 -5.76 -8.89 2.60
CA GLY A 12 -5.72 -10.06 3.49
C GLY A 12 -4.95 -11.28 2.96
N MET A 13 -4.42 -11.24 1.73
CA MET A 13 -3.57 -12.30 1.15
C MET A 13 -2.30 -11.72 0.49
N GLY A 14 -1.22 -12.50 0.45
CA GLY A 14 0.00 -12.14 -0.29
C GLY A 14 1.13 -11.45 0.50
N ASN A 15 2.10 -10.91 -0.24
CA ASN A 15 3.37 -10.38 0.29
C ASN A 15 3.31 -8.91 0.73
N VAL A 16 2.16 -8.45 1.25
CA VAL A 16 1.91 -7.03 1.60
C VAL A 16 2.99 -6.48 2.55
N ARG A 17 3.48 -7.32 3.48
CA ARG A 17 4.57 -6.99 4.39
C ARG A 17 5.93 -6.84 3.70
N SER A 18 6.21 -7.59 2.63
CA SER A 18 7.45 -7.42 1.85
C SER A 18 7.46 -6.08 1.11
N VAL A 19 6.32 -5.70 0.54
CA VAL A 19 6.15 -4.39 -0.12
C VAL A 19 6.31 -3.26 0.90
N ALA A 20 5.66 -3.35 2.06
CA ALA A 20 5.83 -2.37 3.14
C ALA A 20 7.28 -2.24 3.60
N ASN A 21 7.98 -3.37 3.77
CA ASN A 21 9.40 -3.38 4.14
C ASN A 21 10.29 -2.74 3.07
N ALA A 22 9.99 -2.95 1.78
CA ALA A 22 10.73 -2.31 0.69
C ALA A 22 10.61 -0.78 0.75
N PHE A 23 9.40 -0.26 0.98
CA PHE A 23 9.21 1.18 1.13
C PHE A 23 9.84 1.75 2.41
N LEU A 24 9.81 0.98 3.51
CA LEU A 24 10.49 1.35 4.75
C LEU A 24 12.01 1.48 4.53
N ALA A 25 12.61 0.53 3.80
CA ALA A 25 14.03 0.58 3.44
C ALA A 25 14.39 1.79 2.55
N LEU A 26 13.43 2.29 1.77
CA LEU A 26 13.57 3.51 0.97
C LEU A 26 13.25 4.80 1.75
N GLY A 27 12.94 4.71 3.05
CA GLY A 27 12.58 5.86 3.89
C GLY A 27 11.27 6.52 3.48
N ARG A 28 10.36 5.78 2.84
CA ARG A 28 9.04 6.29 2.42
C ARG A 28 7.97 5.93 3.44
N LYS A 29 7.09 6.90 3.72
CA LYS A 29 5.91 6.67 4.56
C LYS A 29 4.88 5.87 3.77
N THR A 30 4.44 4.77 4.35
CA THR A 30 3.40 3.92 3.77
C THR A 30 2.32 3.60 4.78
N GLU A 31 1.13 3.30 4.28
CA GLU A 31 0.00 2.89 5.08
C GLU A 31 -0.65 1.66 4.45
N LEU A 32 -0.74 0.56 5.19
CA LEU A 32 -1.57 -0.57 4.81
C LEU A 32 -3.01 -0.22 5.12
N THR A 33 -3.87 -0.25 4.10
CA THR A 33 -5.29 0.07 4.28
C THR A 33 -6.15 -0.53 3.19
N ALA A 34 -7.39 -0.87 3.55
CA ALA A 34 -8.47 -1.21 2.63
C ALA A 34 -9.58 -0.13 2.63
N ASP A 35 -9.41 0.95 3.41
CA ASP A 35 -10.40 2.02 3.53
C ASP A 35 -10.35 2.92 2.28
N PRO A 36 -11.43 3.00 1.48
CA PRO A 36 -11.50 3.84 0.28
C PRO A 36 -11.17 5.31 0.56
N SER A 37 -11.50 5.81 1.74
CA SER A 37 -11.24 7.20 2.15
C SER A 37 -9.73 7.46 2.31
N ARG A 38 -8.99 6.49 2.85
CA ARG A 38 -7.54 6.56 3.00
C ARG A 38 -6.83 6.38 1.67
N LEU A 39 -7.32 5.48 0.83
CA LEU A 39 -6.84 5.29 -0.54
C LEU A 39 -6.98 6.57 -1.37
N ALA A 40 -8.12 7.25 -1.28
CA ALA A 40 -8.37 8.51 -1.98
C ALA A 40 -7.50 9.68 -1.48
N ALA A 41 -7.07 9.64 -0.21
CA ALA A 41 -6.23 10.68 0.39
C ALA A 41 -4.73 10.50 0.11
N ALA A 42 -4.30 9.29 -0.25
CA ALA A 42 -2.89 8.97 -0.46
C ALA A 42 -2.31 9.68 -1.70
N SER A 43 -1.00 9.92 -1.68
CA SER A 43 -0.30 10.48 -2.86
C SER A 43 -0.14 9.45 -3.98
N ALA A 44 -0.11 8.17 -3.64
CA ALA A 44 -0.09 7.06 -4.58
C ALA A 44 -0.68 5.80 -3.92
N ILE A 45 -1.16 4.89 -4.76
CA ILE A 45 -1.71 3.60 -4.33
C ILE A 45 -0.87 2.48 -4.94
N VAL A 46 -0.54 1.49 -4.12
CA VAL A 46 0.12 0.24 -4.51
C VAL A 46 -0.87 -0.89 -4.29
N LEU A 47 -1.20 -1.62 -5.35
CA LEU A 47 -1.97 -2.86 -5.28
C LEU A 47 -0.99 -4.05 -5.32
N PRO A 48 -0.67 -4.69 -4.18
CA PRO A 48 0.22 -5.83 -4.18
C PRO A 48 -0.40 -7.02 -4.94
N GLY A 49 0.40 -7.80 -5.65
CA GLY A 49 -0.06 -9.03 -6.29
C GLY A 49 0.96 -10.14 -6.11
N VAL A 50 0.49 -11.34 -5.78
CA VAL A 50 1.19 -12.59 -6.06
C VAL A 50 0.40 -13.24 -7.19
N GLY A 51 1.04 -13.64 -8.28
CA GLY A 51 0.37 -13.99 -9.54
C GLY A 51 -0.90 -14.87 -9.39
N ALA A 52 -1.88 -14.60 -10.25
CA ALA A 52 -3.26 -15.10 -10.29
C ALA A 52 -4.20 -14.55 -9.20
N PHE A 53 -4.83 -13.41 -9.50
CA PHE A 53 -6.18 -13.11 -9.02
C PHE A 53 -7.15 -14.04 -9.80
N GLY A 54 -7.43 -15.21 -9.25
CA GLY A 54 -8.39 -16.18 -9.78
C GLY A 54 -9.75 -16.05 -9.13
#